data_AF-A0A7W0FTC9-F1
#
_entry.id   AF-A0A7W0FTC9-F1
#
_cell.length_a   1.000
_cell.length_b   1.000
_cell.length_c   1.000
_cell.angle_alpha   90.00
_cell.angle_beta   90.00
_cell.angle_gamma   90.00
#
_symmetry.space_group_name_H-M   'P 1'
#
loop_
_entity.id
_entity.type
_entity.pdbx_description
1 polymer ?
#
loop_
_entity_poly.entity_id
_entity_poly.type
_entity_poly.pdbx_seq_one_letter_code
_entity_poly.pdbx_strand_id
1 'polypeptide(L)'
;DGPKGPCYKVKPGILYAAKESGAPIIAFSWEADRFWEFKTWDKFRLPKPFSTIKVTLSSPLQIDDGMDRDSAAALLEKTLNEL
;
A
#
# COMPACT_ATOMS: atom_id res chain seq x y z
N ASP A 1 3.38 -15.43 5.21
CA ASP A 1 3.86 -15.81 3.87
C ASP A 1 3.45 -14.70 2.91
N GLY A 2 4.33 -13.71 2.73
CA GLY A 2 4.05 -12.55 1.89
C GLY A 2 4.20 -12.94 0.42
N PRO A 3 3.26 -12.57 -0.46
CA PRO A 3 3.31 -13.03 -1.84
C PRO A 3 4.55 -12.42 -2.51
N LYS A 4 5.47 -13.27 -2.99
CA LYS A 4 6.73 -12.85 -3.62
C LYS A 4 6.45 -11.93 -4.82
N GLY A 5 7.14 -10.81 -4.88
CA GLY A 5 6.98 -9.80 -5.92
C GLY A 5 7.84 -8.57 -5.59
N PRO A 6 8.08 -7.67 -6.56
CA PRO A 6 8.80 -6.44 -6.29
C PRO A 6 8.08 -5.63 -5.20
N CYS A 7 8.84 -5.08 -4.25
CA CYS A 7 8.31 -4.11 -3.29
C CYS A 7 7.55 -3.00 -4.01
N TYR A 8 6.49 -2.50 -3.38
CA TYR A 8 5.71 -1.35 -3.85
C TYR A 8 4.91 -1.56 -5.15
N LYS A 9 4.73 -2.81 -5.60
CA LYS A 9 3.82 -3.10 -6.70
C LYS A 9 2.45 -3.57 -6.20
N VAL A 10 1.41 -2.89 -6.65
CA VAL A 10 0.04 -3.24 -6.28
C VAL A 10 -0.34 -4.57 -6.93
N LYS A 11 -0.96 -5.46 -6.15
CA LYS A 11 -1.43 -6.76 -6.66
C LYS A 11 -2.90 -6.67 -7.05
N PRO A 12 -3.33 -7.36 -8.13
CA PRO A 12 -4.69 -7.26 -8.63
C PRO A 12 -5.77 -7.75 -7.64
N GLY A 13 -5.39 -8.55 -6.64
CA GLY A 13 -6.32 -9.08 -5.63
C GLY A 13 -7.02 -7.98 -4.82
N ILE A 14 -6.36 -6.86 -4.52
CA ILE A 14 -7.01 -5.77 -3.76
C ILE A 14 -8.05 -5.04 -4.60
N LEU A 15 -7.79 -4.88 -5.90
CA LEU A 15 -8.73 -4.28 -6.84
C LEU A 15 -9.95 -5.18 -7.05
N TYR A 16 -9.74 -6.49 -7.13
CA TYR A 16 -10.83 -7.46 -7.23
C TYR A 16 -11.71 -7.44 -5.98
N ALA A 17 -11.11 -7.49 -4.78
CA ALA A 17 -11.84 -7.44 -3.53
C ALA A 17 -12.63 -6.14 -3.36
N ALA A 18 -12.04 -4.99 -3.73
CA ALA A 18 -12.71 -3.69 -3.68
C ALA A 18 -13.91 -3.62 -4.63
N LYS A 19 -13.78 -4.15 -5.85
CA LYS A 19 -14.89 -4.21 -6.81
C LYS A 19 -16.03 -5.10 -6.34
N GLU A 20 -15.74 -6.34 -5.93
CA GLU A 20 -16.76 -7.30 -5.49
C GLU A 20 -17.49 -6.85 -4.22
N SER A 21 -16.80 -6.13 -3.34
CA SER A 21 -17.39 -5.64 -2.09
C SER A 21 -18.01 -4.24 -2.18
N GLY A 22 -17.70 -3.47 -3.22
CA GLY A 22 -18.02 -2.04 -3.31
C GLY A 22 -17.33 -1.18 -2.24
N ALA A 23 -16.35 -1.72 -1.51
CA ALA A 23 -15.69 -1.03 -0.41
C ALA A 23 -14.61 -0.06 -0.94
N PRO A 24 -14.46 1.12 -0.31
CA PRO A 24 -13.39 2.03 -0.67
C PRO A 24 -12.02 1.49 -0.23
N ILE A 25 -10.99 1.78 -1.01
CA ILE A 25 -9.60 1.46 -0.68
C ILE A 25 -8.97 2.67 0.03
N ILE A 26 -8.35 2.46 1.18
CA ILE A 26 -7.53 3.47 1.85
C ILE A 26 -6.07 3.05 1.72
N ALA A 27 -5.27 3.86 1.02
CA ALA A 27 -3.84 3.67 0.98
C ALA A 27 -3.20 4.19 2.28
N PHE A 28 -2.16 3.51 2.73
CA PHE A 28 -1.49 3.78 3.98
C PHE A 28 0.03 3.69 3.76
N SER A 29 0.75 4.70 4.25
CA SER A 29 2.20 4.71 4.36
C SER A 29 2.60 5.00 5.80
N TRP A 30 3.75 4.49 6.20
CA TRP A 30 4.32 4.79 7.51
C TRP A 30 5.83 4.98 7.44
N GLU A 31 6.30 5.85 8.33
CA GLU A 31 7.71 6.12 8.52
C GLU A 31 8.03 6.12 10.02
N ALA A 32 9.20 5.62 10.39
CA ALA A 32 9.71 5.71 11.74
C ALA A 32 10.98 6.57 11.75
N ASP A 33 11.15 7.41 12.76
CA ASP A 33 12.38 8.19 12.96
C ASP A 33 13.62 7.31 13.16
N ARG A 34 13.42 6.11 13.73
CA ARG A 34 14.45 5.12 14.04
C ARG A 34 13.91 3.71 13.78
N PHE A 35 14.53 3.01 12.83
CA PHE A 35 14.19 1.62 12.52
C PHE A 35 15.44 0.78 12.27
N TRP A 36 15.30 -0.53 12.34
CA TRP A 36 16.21 -1.49 11.74
C TRP A 36 15.66 -1.87 10.36
N GLU A 37 16.50 -1.79 9.32
CA GLU A 37 16.17 -2.33 8.01
C GLU A 37 16.94 -3.64 7.82
N PHE A 38 16.20 -4.73 7.57
CA PHE A 38 16.78 -6.04 7.33
C PHE A 38 17.18 -6.16 5.86
N LYS A 39 18.30 -6.83 5.58
CA LYS A 39 18.78 -7.11 4.21
C LYS A 39 18.01 -8.27 3.56
N THR A 40 16.69 -8.26 3.68
CA THR A 40 15.78 -9.21 3.06
C THR A 40 15.23 -8.62 1.76
N TRP A 41 14.71 -9.47 0.87
CA TRP A 41 14.20 -9.06 -0.44
C TRP A 41 13.08 -8.01 -0.36
N ASP A 42 12.37 -7.98 0.77
CA ASP A 42 11.26 -7.08 1.07
C ASP A 42 11.68 -5.80 1.80
N LYS A 43 12.99 -5.62 2.10
CA LYS A 43 13.54 -4.52 2.91
C LYS A 43 12.73 -4.29 4.19
N PHE A 44 12.43 -5.37 4.92
CA PHE A 44 11.60 -5.28 6.12
C PHE A 44 12.16 -4.23 7.08
N ARG A 45 11.29 -3.33 7.56
CA ARG A 45 11.63 -2.27 8.51
C ARG A 45 10.95 -2.55 9.84
N LEU A 46 11.73 -2.60 10.91
CA LEU A 46 11.23 -2.73 12.28
C LEU A 46 11.54 -1.45 13.06
N PRO A 47 10.53 -0.67 13.49
CA PRO A 47 10.73 0.48 14.35
C PRO A 47 11.46 0.10 15.64
N LYS A 48 12.42 0.91 16.07
CA LYS A 48 13.13 0.68 17.33
C LYS A 48 12.21 1.03 18.52
N PRO A 49 12.39 0.42 19.71
CA PRO A 49 11.69 0.87 20.90
C PRO A 49 11.83 2.40 21.09
N PHE A 50 10.73 3.05 21.44
CA PHE A 50 10.64 4.51 21.63
C PHE A 50 10.85 5.35 20.37
N SER A 51 10.77 4.78 19.17
CA SER A 51 10.73 5.55 17.92
C SER A 51 9.37 6.23 17.74
N THR A 52 9.36 7.41 17.13
CA THR A 52 8.13 8.05 16.66
C THR A 52 7.74 7.45 15.31
N ILE A 53 6.49 7.00 15.17
CA ILE A 53 5.94 6.52 13.91
C ILE A 53 4.97 7.57 13.37
N LYS A 54 5.23 8.05 12.16
CA LYS A 54 4.30 8.87 11.38
C LYS A 54 3.52 7.95 10.45
N VAL A 55 2.20 8.08 10.50
CA VAL A 55 1.26 7.34 9.66
C VAL A 55 0.57 8.33 8.74
N THR A 56 0.64 8.09 7.43
CA THR A 56 -0.10 8.86 6.43
C THR A 56 -1.17 7.95 5.83
N LEU A 57 -2.41 8.44 5.79
CA LEU A 57 -3.55 7.76 5.17
C LEU A 57 -4.02 8.61 3.98
N SER A 58 -4.36 7.96 2.87
CA SER A 58 -5.00 8.64 1.75
C SER A 58 -6.47 8.92 2.04
N SER A 59 -7.05 9.82 1.25
CA SER A 59 -8.51 9.85 1.11
C SER A 59 -9.02 8.50 0.58
N PRO A 60 -10.25 8.10 0.91
CA PRO A 60 -10.86 6.88 0.38
C PRO A 60 -10.91 6.90 -1.15
N LEU A 61 -10.38 5.86 -1.78
CA LEU A 61 -10.42 5.64 -3.23
C LEU A 61 -11.56 4.68 -3.56
N GLN A 62 -12.57 5.20 -4.26
CA GLN A 62 -13.64 4.39 -4.82
C GLN A 62 -13.17 3.79 -6.16
N ILE A 63 -13.26 2.47 -6.32
CA ILE A 63 -13.01 1.84 -7.61
C ILE A 63 -14.37 1.59 -8.27
N ASP A 64 -14.66 2.35 -9.33
CA ASP A 64 -15.89 2.16 -10.09
C ASP A 64 -15.82 0.90 -10.98
N ASP A 65 -16.99 0.29 -11.23
CA ASP A 65 -17.09 -0.91 -12.08
C ASP A 65 -16.55 -0.69 -13.49
N GLY A 66 -16.73 0.52 -14.03
CA GLY A 66 -16.26 0.92 -15.36
C GLY A 66 -14.75 1.20 -15.44
N MET A 67 -14.02 1.24 -14.31
CA MET A 67 -12.58 1.50 -14.32
C MET A 67 -11.81 0.24 -14.74
N ASP A 68 -10.96 0.38 -15.75
CA ASP A 68 -10.03 -0.67 -16.16
C ASP A 68 -9.07 -1.03 -15.01
N ARG A 69 -8.68 -2.31 -14.93
CA ARG A 69 -7.82 -2.84 -13.85
C ARG A 69 -6.44 -2.20 -13.83
N ASP A 70 -5.86 -1.94 -14.99
CA ASP A 70 -4.53 -1.34 -15.10
C ASP A 70 -4.56 0.13 -14.70
N SER A 71 -5.60 0.88 -15.10
CA SER A 71 -5.83 2.26 -14.64
C SER A 71 -6.07 2.34 -13.14
N ALA A 72 -6.86 1.42 -12.57
CA ALA A 72 -7.10 1.37 -11.13
C ALA A 72 -5.82 1.03 -10.33
N ALA A 73 -4.99 0.12 -10.86
CA ALA A 73 -3.69 -0.19 -10.27
C ALA A 73 -2.75 1.01 -10.32
N ALA A 74 -2.66 1.70 -11.46
CA ALA A 74 -1.83 2.89 -11.63
C ALA A 74 -2.28 4.04 -10.73
N LEU A 75 -3.59 4.24 -10.55
CA LEU A 75 -4.13 5.23 -9.62
C LEU A 75 -3.73 4.89 -8.18
N LEU A 76 -3.87 3.64 -7.77
CA LEU A 76 -3.50 3.21 -6.41
C LEU A 76 -1.99 3.35 -6.17
N GLU A 77 -1.16 2.97 -7.15
CA GLU A 77 0.29 3.13 -7.09
C GLU A 77 0.69 4.61 -7.01
N LYS A 78 0.05 5.47 -7.80
CA LYS A 78 0.25 6.92 -7.73
C LYS A 78 -0.11 7.46 -6.36
N THR A 79 -1.28 7.12 -5.83
CA THR A 79 -1.68 7.57 -4.49
C THR A 79 -0.71 7.08 -3.42
N LEU A 80 -0.26 5.82 -3.48
CA LEU A 80 0.73 5.29 -2.54
C LEU A 80 2.07 6.06 -2.59
N ASN A 81 2.50 6.50 -3.78
CA ASN A 81 3.74 7.26 -3.95
C ASN A 81 3.63 8.74 -3.54
N GLU A 82 2.41 9.26 -3.42
CA GLU A 82 2.12 10.64 -3.00
C GLU A 82 1.93 10.76 -1.46
N LEU A 83 1.90 9.64 -0.73
CA LEU A 83 1.80 9.57 0.74
C LEU A 83 3.15 9.69 1.44
#